data_AF-A0A7K0PG07-F1
#
_entry.id   AF-A0A7K0PG07-F1
#
_cell.length_a   1.000
_cell.length_b   1.000
_cell.length_c   1.000
_cell.angle_alpha   90.00
_cell.angle_beta   90.00
_cell.angle_gamma   90.00
#
_symmetry.space_group_name_H-M   'P 1'
#
loop_
_entity.id
_entity.type
_entity.pdbx_description
1 polymer ?
#
loop_
_entity_poly.entity_id
_entity_poly.type
_entity_poly.pdbx_seq_one_letter_code
_entity_poly.pdbx_strand_id
1 'polypeptide(L)'
;MTVTHHASAGILSDQNAAKREEIVELLTTAYWMEIETVTNYLQQSINLDGIRAKEIATDLGADVGEELGHAKKFAERIKDLYGTVPGSADFPKDFDSGLQPFDDATDVVSVIKGVIDAESGAISHYTRIIEATDGVDWATQDMVIEILRDEEGHMRTYERYLREYI
;
A
#
# COMPACT_ATOMS: atom_id res chain seq x y z
N MET A 1 -32.02 -4.76 -22.21
CA MET A 1 -30.94 -4.52 -21.23
C MET A 1 -31.18 -5.44 -20.06
N THR A 2 -30.29 -6.38 -19.81
CA THR A 2 -30.39 -7.30 -18.68
C THR A 2 -30.06 -6.51 -17.43
N VAL A 3 -31.01 -6.36 -16.50
CA VAL A 3 -30.74 -5.74 -15.20
C VAL A 3 -29.93 -6.76 -14.41
N THR A 4 -28.65 -6.46 -14.19
CA THR A 4 -27.82 -7.24 -13.28
C THR A 4 -28.33 -6.99 -11.86
N HIS A 5 -28.90 -8.00 -11.22
CA HIS A 5 -29.29 -7.92 -9.82
C HIS A 5 -28.10 -8.29 -8.95
N HIS A 6 -27.65 -7.39 -8.08
CA HIS A 6 -26.62 -7.70 -7.08
C HIS A 6 -27.24 -8.43 -5.88
N ALA A 7 -26.37 -8.88 -4.95
CA ALA A 7 -26.82 -9.49 -3.70
C ALA A 7 -27.74 -8.52 -2.93
N SER A 8 -28.59 -9.03 -2.04
CA SER A 8 -29.48 -8.18 -1.22
C SER A 8 -28.92 -7.83 0.16
N ALA A 9 -27.75 -8.37 0.53
CA ALA A 9 -27.21 -8.31 1.88
C ALA A 9 -25.80 -7.68 1.94
N GLY A 10 -25.53 -6.99 3.05
CA GLY A 10 -24.23 -6.39 3.35
C GLY A 10 -23.78 -5.33 2.33
N ILE A 11 -22.46 -5.12 2.22
CA ILE A 11 -21.86 -4.17 1.29
C ILE A 11 -22.18 -4.45 -0.20
N LEU A 12 -22.49 -5.71 -0.52
CA LEU A 12 -22.85 -6.12 -1.88
C LEU A 12 -24.28 -5.73 -2.28
N SER A 13 -25.09 -5.25 -1.33
CA SER A 13 -26.44 -4.74 -1.59
C SER A 13 -26.43 -3.51 -2.51
N ASP A 14 -27.42 -3.43 -3.40
CA ASP A 14 -27.67 -2.22 -4.20
C ASP A 14 -27.97 -0.99 -3.33
N GLN A 15 -28.46 -1.19 -2.10
CA GLN A 15 -28.67 -0.11 -1.13
C GLN A 15 -27.35 0.54 -0.69
N ASN A 16 -26.24 -0.20 -0.77
CA ASN A 16 -24.91 0.27 -0.41
C ASN A 16 -24.06 0.64 -1.64
N ALA A 17 -24.65 0.80 -2.82
CA ALA A 17 -23.91 1.05 -4.06
C ALA A 17 -22.95 2.26 -3.97
N ALA A 18 -23.43 3.40 -3.47
CA ALA A 18 -22.59 4.59 -3.31
C ALA A 18 -21.45 4.38 -2.29
N LYS A 19 -21.73 3.69 -1.18
CA LYS A 19 -20.69 3.38 -0.18
C LYS A 19 -19.66 2.39 -0.73
N ARG A 20 -20.09 1.42 -1.53
CA ARG A 20 -19.20 0.47 -2.19
C ARG A 20 -18.30 1.16 -3.21
N GLU A 21 -18.81 2.12 -3.97
CA GLU A 21 -18.03 2.94 -4.89
C GLU A 21 -16.92 3.72 -4.15
N GLU A 22 -17.29 4.39 -3.05
CA GLU A 22 -16.31 5.07 -2.17
C GLU A 22 -15.22 4.12 -1.66
N ILE A 23 -15.59 2.93 -1.18
CA ILE A 23 -14.62 1.93 -0.70
C ILE A 23 -13.71 1.46 -1.85
N VAL A 24 -14.26 1.22 -3.04
CA VAL A 24 -13.47 0.81 -4.23
C VAL A 24 -12.45 1.88 -4.62
N GLU A 25 -12.80 3.16 -4.55
CA GLU A 25 -11.86 4.26 -4.82
C GLU A 25 -10.72 4.30 -3.80
N LEU A 26 -11.04 4.15 -2.51
CA LEU A 26 -10.02 4.13 -1.46
C LEU A 26 -9.08 2.91 -1.60
N LEU A 27 -9.63 1.73 -1.88
CA LEU A 27 -8.84 0.52 -2.12
C LEU A 27 -8.00 0.62 -3.39
N THR A 28 -8.49 1.31 -4.42
CA THR A 28 -7.72 1.56 -5.65
C THR A 28 -6.55 2.49 -5.40
N THR A 29 -6.72 3.48 -4.52
CA THR A 29 -5.61 4.32 -4.06
C THR A 29 -4.58 3.49 -3.28
N ALA A 30 -5.03 2.64 -2.35
CA ALA A 30 -4.15 1.75 -1.61
C ALA A 30 -3.39 0.77 -2.53
N TYR A 31 -4.08 0.18 -3.50
CA TYR A 31 -3.46 -0.64 -4.54
C TYR A 31 -2.31 0.10 -5.26
N TRP A 32 -2.52 1.37 -5.62
CA TRP A 32 -1.46 2.14 -6.27
C TRP A 32 -0.30 2.50 -5.33
N MET A 33 -0.59 2.77 -4.05
CA MET A 33 0.45 2.93 -3.02
C MET A 33 1.36 1.70 -3.00
N GLU A 34 0.78 0.50 -2.91
CA GLU A 34 1.57 -0.73 -2.85
C GLU A 34 2.36 -1.02 -4.13
N ILE A 35 1.78 -0.78 -5.31
CA ILE A 35 2.51 -0.99 -6.57
C ILE A 35 3.68 0.00 -6.71
N GLU A 36 3.52 1.23 -6.21
CA GLU A 36 4.61 2.19 -6.16
C GLU A 36 5.71 1.73 -5.19
N THR A 37 5.34 1.33 -3.97
CA THR A 37 6.26 0.80 -2.96
C THR A 37 7.04 -0.40 -3.49
N VAL A 38 6.37 -1.37 -4.13
CA VAL A 38 7.02 -2.52 -4.80
C VAL A 38 8.06 -2.06 -5.82
N THR A 39 7.72 -1.06 -6.64
CA THR A 39 8.62 -0.54 -7.68
C THR A 39 9.84 0.13 -7.05
N ASN A 40 9.63 0.93 -6.01
CA ASN A 40 10.68 1.67 -5.33
C ASN A 40 11.58 0.78 -4.48
N TYR A 41 11.02 -0.16 -3.71
CA TYR A 41 11.80 -1.08 -2.87
C TYR A 41 12.61 -2.05 -3.73
N LEU A 42 12.08 -2.49 -4.86
CA LEU A 42 12.84 -3.29 -5.82
C LEU A 42 14.07 -2.55 -6.32
N GLN A 43 13.93 -1.28 -6.71
CA GLN A 43 15.11 -0.56 -7.19
C GLN A 43 16.08 -0.23 -6.05
N GLN A 44 15.60 0.17 -4.86
CA GLN A 44 16.48 0.52 -3.73
C GLN A 44 17.24 -0.70 -3.21
N SER A 45 16.61 -1.89 -3.16
CA SER A 45 17.27 -3.15 -2.74
C SER A 45 18.41 -3.59 -3.66
N ILE A 46 18.45 -3.07 -4.90
CA ILE A 46 19.48 -3.39 -5.89
C ILE A 46 20.53 -2.27 -6.01
N ASN A 47 20.11 -1.02 -5.96
CA ASN A 47 20.97 0.13 -6.24
C ASN A 47 21.81 0.58 -5.04
N LEU A 48 21.41 0.25 -3.81
CA LEU A 48 22.12 0.65 -2.61
C LEU A 48 23.52 0.02 -2.52
N ASP A 49 24.53 0.87 -2.32
CA ASP A 49 25.93 0.50 -2.17
C ASP A 49 26.43 0.69 -0.73
N GLY A 50 27.32 -0.21 -0.30
CA GLY A 50 28.11 -0.05 0.92
C GLY A 50 27.73 -0.98 2.07
N ILE A 51 28.66 -1.13 3.02
CA ILE A 51 28.56 -2.10 4.11
C ILE A 51 27.35 -1.81 5.01
N ARG A 52 27.07 -0.53 5.27
CA ARG A 52 25.94 -0.09 6.11
C ARG A 52 24.59 -0.26 5.42
N ALA A 53 24.57 -0.35 4.09
CA ALA A 53 23.36 -0.49 3.30
C ALA A 53 22.87 -1.93 3.20
N LYS A 54 23.75 -2.92 3.45
CA LYS A 54 23.46 -4.34 3.21
C LYS A 54 22.21 -4.85 3.92
N GLU A 55 22.02 -4.51 5.18
CA GLU A 55 20.84 -4.94 5.94
C GLU A 55 19.58 -4.33 5.35
N ILE A 56 19.59 -3.02 5.12
CA ILE A 56 18.46 -2.27 4.57
C ILE A 56 18.09 -2.74 3.17
N ALA A 57 19.08 -3.01 2.30
CA ALA A 57 18.83 -3.57 0.98
C ALA A 57 18.25 -5.00 1.06
N THR A 58 18.63 -5.78 2.07
CA THR A 58 18.10 -7.13 2.28
C THR A 58 16.64 -7.07 2.71
N ASP A 59 16.33 -6.19 3.66
CA ASP A 59 14.97 -5.99 4.18
C ASP A 59 14.06 -5.43 3.10
N LEU A 60 14.45 -4.35 2.41
CA LEU A 60 13.72 -3.82 1.26
C LEU A 60 13.41 -4.91 0.22
N GLY A 61 14.37 -5.80 -0.04
CA GLY A 61 14.21 -6.92 -0.97
C GLY A 61 13.21 -7.98 -0.49
N ALA A 62 13.07 -8.18 0.82
CA ALA A 62 12.03 -9.02 1.40
C ALA A 62 10.67 -8.32 1.33
N ASP A 63 10.62 -7.04 1.70
CA ASP A 63 9.43 -6.20 1.73
C ASP A 63 8.77 -6.13 0.33
N VAL A 64 9.54 -6.15 -0.78
CA VAL A 64 8.97 -6.26 -2.15
C VAL A 64 7.93 -7.39 -2.27
N GLY A 65 8.19 -8.54 -1.65
CA GLY A 65 7.28 -9.68 -1.68
C GLY A 65 6.03 -9.46 -0.83
N GLU A 66 6.18 -8.80 0.31
CA GLU A 66 5.12 -8.48 1.27
C GLU A 66 4.18 -7.42 0.69
N GLU A 67 4.71 -6.32 0.14
CA GLU A 67 3.91 -5.26 -0.49
C GLU A 67 3.18 -5.73 -1.75
N LEU A 68 3.81 -6.61 -2.54
CA LEU A 68 3.10 -7.25 -3.65
C LEU A 68 1.95 -8.14 -3.15
N GLY A 69 2.08 -8.70 -1.95
CA GLY A 69 1.02 -9.39 -1.23
C GLY A 69 -0.13 -8.45 -0.86
N HIS A 70 0.18 -7.29 -0.30
CA HIS A 70 -0.79 -6.24 0.03
C HIS A 70 -1.53 -5.74 -1.22
N ALA A 71 -0.81 -5.42 -2.28
CA ALA A 71 -1.38 -5.02 -3.58
C ALA A 71 -2.38 -6.05 -4.11
N LYS A 72 -2.06 -7.35 -4.00
CA LYS A 72 -2.97 -8.44 -4.41
C LYS A 72 -4.23 -8.49 -3.55
N LYS A 73 -4.10 -8.39 -2.23
CA LYS A 73 -5.25 -8.34 -1.30
C LYS A 73 -6.19 -7.19 -1.68
N PHE A 74 -5.65 -5.98 -1.93
CA PHE A 74 -6.45 -4.85 -2.39
C PHE A 74 -7.10 -5.09 -3.76
N ALA A 75 -6.37 -5.61 -4.73
CA ALA A 75 -6.87 -5.90 -6.07
C ALA A 75 -8.01 -6.93 -6.07
N GLU A 76 -7.86 -8.03 -5.32
CA GLU A 76 -8.88 -9.04 -5.14
C GLU A 76 -10.12 -8.43 -4.48
N ARG A 77 -9.93 -7.60 -3.45
CA ARG A 77 -11.06 -6.97 -2.76
C ARG A 77 -11.80 -5.95 -3.62
N ILE A 78 -11.10 -5.16 -4.43
CA ILE A 78 -11.71 -4.28 -5.44
C ILE A 78 -12.63 -5.09 -6.35
N LYS A 79 -12.16 -6.27 -6.80
CA LYS A 79 -12.93 -7.13 -7.69
C LYS A 79 -14.18 -7.70 -7.02
N ASP A 80 -14.07 -8.14 -5.77
CA ASP A 80 -15.20 -8.64 -4.97
C ASP A 80 -16.29 -7.59 -4.78
N LEU A 81 -15.90 -6.31 -4.70
CA LEU A 81 -16.79 -5.15 -4.57
C LEU A 81 -17.31 -4.63 -5.92
N TYR A 82 -17.25 -5.46 -6.96
CA TYR A 82 -17.68 -5.14 -8.33
C TYR A 82 -16.86 -4.04 -9.02
N GLY A 83 -15.73 -3.66 -8.45
CA GLY A 83 -14.77 -2.76 -9.08
C GLY A 83 -13.96 -3.44 -10.20
N THR A 84 -13.13 -2.62 -10.85
CA THR A 84 -12.15 -3.08 -11.84
C THR A 84 -10.78 -2.61 -11.37
N VAL A 85 -9.85 -3.56 -11.21
CA VAL A 85 -8.46 -3.24 -10.85
C VAL A 85 -7.84 -2.52 -12.04
N PRO A 86 -7.27 -1.32 -11.83
CA PRO A 86 -6.71 -0.54 -12.93
C PRO A 86 -5.41 -1.17 -13.48
N GLY A 87 -5.09 -0.85 -14.72
CA GLY A 87 -3.85 -1.28 -15.37
C GLY A 87 -2.81 -0.16 -15.39
N SER A 88 -1.58 -0.46 -15.81
CA SER A 88 -0.47 0.50 -15.81
C SER A 88 -0.70 1.80 -16.61
N ALA A 89 -1.65 1.81 -17.55
CA ALA A 89 -2.04 3.03 -18.27
C ALA A 89 -2.71 4.07 -17.35
N ASP A 90 -3.28 3.64 -16.23
CA ASP A 90 -3.99 4.46 -15.25
C ASP A 90 -3.12 4.80 -14.04
N PHE A 91 -1.83 4.44 -14.05
CA PHE A 91 -0.91 4.78 -12.95
C PHE A 91 -0.89 6.31 -12.76
N PRO A 92 -1.14 6.83 -11.54
CA PRO A 92 -1.26 8.28 -11.37
C PRO A 92 0.09 8.96 -11.64
N LYS A 93 0.10 9.96 -12.51
CA LYS A 93 1.34 10.58 -13.02
C LYS A 93 2.11 11.39 -11.98
N ASP A 94 1.40 11.90 -10.99
CA ASP A 94 1.94 12.71 -9.90
C ASP A 94 2.13 11.87 -8.62
N PHE A 95 2.14 10.54 -8.77
CA PHE A 95 2.37 9.60 -7.67
C PHE A 95 3.87 9.39 -7.49
N ASP A 96 4.46 10.16 -6.58
CA ASP A 96 5.87 10.03 -6.21
C ASP A 96 6.00 10.19 -4.68
N SER A 97 6.33 9.09 -4.01
CA SER A 97 6.67 9.08 -2.57
C SER A 97 8.04 9.68 -2.27
N GLY A 98 8.83 10.02 -3.28
CA GLY A 98 10.19 10.56 -3.13
C GLY A 98 11.27 9.48 -2.98
N LEU A 99 10.92 8.20 -3.16
CA LEU A 99 11.84 7.06 -3.13
C LEU A 99 12.43 6.70 -4.50
N GLN A 100 12.55 7.68 -5.40
CA GLN A 100 13.25 7.52 -6.67
C GLN A 100 14.74 7.17 -6.47
N PRO A 101 15.43 6.61 -7.48
CA PRO A 101 16.87 6.38 -7.40
C PRO A 101 17.62 7.69 -7.04
N PHE A 102 18.43 7.64 -5.99
CA PHE A 102 19.24 8.77 -5.54
C PHE A 102 20.57 8.83 -6.32
N ASP A 103 21.15 10.03 -6.48
CA ASP A 103 22.43 10.22 -7.17
C ASP A 103 23.61 9.54 -6.44
N ASP A 104 23.55 9.48 -5.11
CA ASP A 104 24.52 8.79 -4.26
C ASP A 104 23.92 7.46 -3.77
N ALA A 105 24.38 6.35 -4.37
CA ALA A 105 23.99 5.00 -4.00
C ALA A 105 24.33 4.63 -2.54
N THR A 106 25.15 5.44 -1.84
CA THR A 106 25.49 5.24 -0.43
C THR A 106 24.64 6.06 0.54
N ASP A 107 23.69 6.87 0.03
CA ASP A 107 22.78 7.68 0.85
C ASP A 107 21.62 6.86 1.44
N VAL A 108 22.00 5.97 2.35
CA VAL A 108 21.08 5.10 3.09
C VAL A 108 20.11 5.90 3.96
N VAL A 109 20.49 7.09 4.43
CA VAL A 109 19.66 7.91 5.31
C VAL A 109 18.45 8.47 4.56
N SER A 110 18.64 8.92 3.32
CA SER A 110 17.53 9.38 2.49
C SER A 110 16.57 8.25 2.14
N VAL A 111 17.08 7.04 1.88
CA VAL A 111 16.24 5.85 1.67
C VAL A 111 15.42 5.52 2.92
N ILE A 112 16.04 5.44 4.11
CA ILE A 112 15.31 5.15 5.36
C ILE A 112 14.19 6.17 5.59
N LYS A 113 14.45 7.46 5.35
CA LYS A 113 13.43 8.50 5.53
C LYS A 113 12.31 8.40 4.51
N GLY A 114 12.64 8.12 3.24
CA GLY A 114 11.63 7.91 2.21
C GLY A 114 10.72 6.71 2.52
N VAL A 115 11.28 5.62 3.05
CA VAL A 115 10.48 4.48 3.54
C VAL A 115 9.54 4.94 4.65
N ILE A 116 10.05 5.61 5.68
CA ILE A 116 9.22 6.14 6.79
C ILE A 116 8.09 7.04 6.27
N ASP A 117 8.35 7.88 5.27
CA ASP A 117 7.33 8.75 4.68
C ASP A 117 6.26 7.94 3.91
N ALA A 118 6.67 6.90 3.16
CA ALA A 118 5.77 5.97 2.49
C ALA A 118 4.88 5.22 3.52
N GLU A 119 5.48 4.65 4.57
CA GLU A 119 4.77 3.96 5.64
C GLU A 119 3.79 4.88 6.37
N SER A 120 4.18 6.13 6.64
CA SER A 120 3.30 7.12 7.25
C SER A 120 2.09 7.41 6.36
N GLY A 121 2.29 7.46 5.04
CA GLY A 121 1.22 7.62 4.06
C GLY A 121 0.26 6.43 4.09
N ALA A 122 0.80 5.20 4.03
CA ALA A 122 0.04 3.96 4.07
C ALA A 122 -0.81 3.86 5.35
N ILE A 123 -0.19 4.03 6.53
CA ILE A 123 -0.88 4.01 7.83
C ILE A 123 -2.04 5.01 7.87
N SER A 124 -1.81 6.24 7.40
CA SER A 124 -2.86 7.27 7.37
C SER A 124 -4.00 6.90 6.43
N HIS A 125 -3.70 6.36 5.25
CA HIS A 125 -4.71 6.00 4.26
C HIS A 125 -5.49 4.74 4.67
N TYR A 126 -4.84 3.76 5.28
CA TYR A 126 -5.45 2.50 5.70
C TYR A 126 -6.36 2.72 6.90
N THR A 127 -5.97 3.60 7.83
CA THR A 127 -6.86 4.08 8.90
C THR A 127 -8.15 4.68 8.32
N ARG A 128 -8.05 5.50 7.27
CA ARG A 128 -9.23 6.07 6.60
C ARG A 128 -10.12 5.00 5.96
N ILE A 129 -9.55 3.95 5.37
CA ILE A 129 -10.34 2.82 4.84
C ILE A 129 -11.07 2.09 5.97
N ILE A 130 -10.40 1.84 7.08
CA ILE A 130 -10.98 1.18 8.26
C ILE A 130 -12.19 1.96 8.78
N GLU A 131 -12.08 3.30 8.86
CA GLU A 131 -13.18 4.18 9.24
C GLU A 131 -14.31 4.18 8.21
N ALA A 132 -14.00 4.22 6.91
CA ALA A 132 -14.99 4.25 5.85
C ALA A 132 -15.81 2.95 5.75
N THR A 133 -15.23 1.83 6.18
CA THR A 133 -15.82 0.48 6.15
C THR A 133 -16.54 0.10 7.44
N ASP A 134 -16.40 0.89 8.51
CA ASP A 134 -16.99 0.60 9.81
C ASP A 134 -18.53 0.52 9.75
N GLY A 135 -19.08 -0.52 10.39
CA GLY A 135 -20.54 -0.73 10.42
C GLY A 135 -21.14 -1.29 9.12
N VAL A 136 -20.40 -1.35 8.01
CA VAL A 136 -20.96 -1.66 6.68
C VAL A 136 -20.21 -2.72 5.90
N ASP A 137 -18.89 -2.81 6.05
CA ASP A 137 -18.03 -3.76 5.32
C ASP A 137 -16.91 -4.34 6.20
N TRP A 138 -17.29 -5.21 7.12
CA TRP A 138 -16.38 -5.87 8.05
C TRP A 138 -15.30 -6.71 7.37
N ALA A 139 -15.55 -7.24 6.18
CA ALA A 139 -14.58 -8.06 5.47
C ALA A 139 -13.43 -7.20 4.91
N THR A 140 -13.74 -6.03 4.34
CA THR A 140 -12.69 -5.06 3.97
C THR A 140 -11.98 -4.52 5.20
N GLN A 141 -12.73 -4.20 6.26
CA GLN A 141 -12.15 -3.65 7.49
C GLN A 141 -11.12 -4.60 8.11
N ASP A 142 -11.46 -5.88 8.29
CA ASP A 142 -10.57 -6.89 8.86
C ASP A 142 -9.29 -7.07 8.04
N MET A 143 -9.43 -7.17 6.70
CA MET A 143 -8.29 -7.25 5.78
C MET A 143 -7.35 -6.05 5.91
N VAL A 144 -7.90 -4.84 5.97
CA VAL A 144 -7.09 -3.60 6.04
C VAL A 144 -6.45 -3.45 7.43
N ILE A 145 -7.10 -3.91 8.49
CA ILE A 145 -6.51 -3.96 9.84
C ILE A 145 -5.31 -4.91 9.86
N GLU A 146 -5.37 -6.04 9.15
CA GLU A 146 -4.22 -6.95 9.03
C GLU A 146 -3.04 -6.24 8.35
N ILE A 147 -3.26 -5.66 7.17
CA ILE A 147 -2.21 -4.92 6.42
C ILE A 147 -1.67 -3.76 7.25
N LEU A 148 -2.52 -2.98 7.92
CA LEU A 148 -2.09 -1.89 8.80
C LEU A 148 -1.11 -2.34 9.89
N ARG A 149 -1.28 -3.55 10.45
CA ARG A 149 -0.34 -4.07 11.46
C ARG A 149 1.03 -4.34 10.88
N ASP A 150 1.09 -4.76 9.62
CA ASP A 150 2.35 -5.01 8.91
C ASP A 150 3.06 -3.66 8.67
N GLU A 151 2.36 -2.63 8.20
CA GLU A 151 2.95 -1.28 7.99
C GLU A 151 3.41 -0.59 9.28
N GLU A 152 2.66 -0.73 10.38
CA GLU A 152 3.11 -0.26 11.69
C GLU A 152 4.40 -0.98 12.13
N GLY A 153 4.56 -2.25 11.73
CA GLY A 153 5.77 -3.04 11.89
C GLY A 153 6.94 -2.51 11.05
N HIS A 154 6.73 -2.30 9.75
CA HIS A 154 7.71 -1.73 8.82
C HIS A 154 8.20 -0.37 9.30
N MET A 155 7.27 0.56 9.56
CA MET A 155 7.55 1.87 10.15
C MET A 155 8.50 1.74 11.36
N ARG A 156 8.16 0.85 12.29
CA ARG A 156 8.95 0.68 13.51
C ARG A 156 10.34 0.10 13.24
N THR A 157 10.51 -0.73 12.21
CA THR A 157 11.82 -1.26 11.80
C THR A 157 12.70 -0.14 11.24
N TYR A 158 12.20 0.65 10.29
CA TYR A 158 13.00 1.72 9.68
C TYR A 158 13.28 2.89 10.64
N GLU A 159 12.38 3.19 11.58
CA GLU A 159 12.68 4.09 12.70
C GLU A 159 13.88 3.62 13.53
N ARG A 160 14.07 2.30 13.71
CA ARG A 160 15.22 1.75 14.44
C ARG A 160 16.51 1.91 13.64
N TYR A 161 16.47 1.71 12.32
CA TYR A 161 17.62 1.99 11.46
C TYR A 161 18.02 3.45 11.49
N LEU A 162 17.05 4.37 11.44
CA LEU A 162 17.34 5.80 11.50
C LEU A 162 18.09 6.20 12.79
N ARG A 163 17.89 5.49 13.90
CA ARG A 163 18.57 5.77 15.18
C ARG A 163 20.10 5.59 15.12
N GLU A 164 20.64 4.87 14.15
CA GLU A 164 22.10 4.74 13.98
C GLU A 164 22.76 5.96 13.31
N TYR A 165 21.96 6.94 12.89
CA TYR A 165 22.40 8.09 12.12
C TYR A 165 22.07 9.44 12.79
N ILE A 166 21.61 9.41 14.05
CA ILE A 166 21.28 10.59 14.89
C ILE A 166 22.25 10.77 16.05
#